data_AF-A0A1B8U647-F1
#
_entry.id   AF-A0A1B8U647-F1
#
_cell.length_a   1.000
_cell.length_b   1.000
_cell.length_c   1.000
_cell.angle_alpha   90.00
_cell.angle_beta   90.00
_cell.angle_gamma   90.00
#
_symmetry.space_group_name_H-M   'P 1'
#
loop_
_entity.id
_entity.type
_entity.pdbx_description
1 polymer ?
#
loop_
_entity_poly.entity_id
_entity_poly.type
_entity_poly.pdbx_seq_one_letter_code
_entity_poly.pdbx_strand_id
1 'polypeptide(L)'
;MQKKNSSYLTLKEYKSLFDKLYTSLCLFSNKYIEDIEVSKDIVQDIFVKIWEHKILFKDKNNIKSYLYTSVRNKSLDYLKSKRYKNTSHLSTKELEHIETETFFLREVVVSESSIIIENAINTLPGKCAQIIRMSIKELSNAEIANELSLSINTIKAQKKIAYKRLKPILKEYYFLIAFIFIE
;
A
#
# COMPACT_ATOMS: atom_id res chain seq x y z
N MET A 1 21.89 6.24 29.97
CA MET A 1 21.74 5.50 28.69
C MET A 1 20.87 4.27 28.93
N GLN A 2 19.60 4.29 28.52
CA GLN A 2 18.71 3.13 28.68
C GLN A 2 19.03 2.07 27.63
N LYS A 3 19.42 0.86 28.06
CA LYS A 3 19.47 -0.33 27.21
C LYS A 3 18.04 -0.67 26.76
N LYS A 4 17.67 -0.32 25.53
CA LYS A 4 16.49 -0.91 24.87
C LYS A 4 16.82 -2.38 24.61
N ASN A 5 16.29 -3.27 25.44
CA ASN A 5 16.44 -4.71 25.28
C ASN A 5 15.76 -5.15 23.98
N SER A 6 16.55 -5.56 22.99
CA SER A 6 16.01 -6.24 21.80
C SER A 6 15.32 -7.53 22.25
N SER A 7 14.04 -7.67 21.93
CA SER A 7 13.24 -8.87 22.23
C SER A 7 12.67 -9.46 20.95
N TYR A 8 12.46 -10.77 20.95
CA TYR A 8 11.70 -11.45 19.93
C TYR A 8 10.22 -11.06 20.02
N LEU A 9 9.50 -11.13 18.90
CA LEU A 9 8.05 -10.90 18.88
C LEU A 9 7.32 -12.05 19.57
N THR A 10 6.46 -11.73 20.53
CA THR A 10 5.45 -12.68 20.99
C THR A 10 4.47 -13.01 19.85
N LEU A 11 3.75 -14.14 19.95
CA LEU A 11 2.73 -14.50 18.97
C LEU A 11 1.68 -13.38 18.78
N LYS A 12 1.30 -12.70 19.86
CA LYS A 12 0.35 -11.57 19.83
C LYS A 12 0.92 -10.37 19.07
N GLU A 13 2.18 -10.04 19.27
CA GLU A 13 2.85 -8.94 18.57
C GLU A 13 3.06 -9.26 17.10
N TYR A 14 3.46 -10.50 16.78
CA TYR A 14 3.58 -10.98 15.41
C TYR A 14 2.24 -10.91 14.68
N LYS A 15 1.16 -11.44 15.27
CA LYS A 15 -0.18 -11.37 14.68
C LYS A 15 -0.61 -9.93 14.45
N SER A 16 -0.43 -9.05 15.45
CA SER A 16 -0.78 -7.63 15.29
C SER A 16 0.04 -6.93 14.21
N LEU A 17 1.29 -7.33 13.99
CA LEU A 17 2.14 -6.79 12.94
C LEU A 17 1.65 -7.26 11.56
N PHE A 18 1.39 -8.56 11.43
CA PHE A 18 0.87 -9.19 10.23
C PHE A 18 -0.46 -8.53 9.82
N ASP A 19 -1.44 -8.50 10.71
CA ASP A 19 -2.77 -7.92 10.45
C ASP A 19 -2.71 -6.45 10.01
N LYS A 20 -1.68 -5.70 10.46
CA LYS A 20 -1.51 -4.27 10.14
C LYS A 20 -0.76 -4.01 8.84
N LEU A 21 0.25 -4.82 8.51
CA LEU A 21 1.19 -4.52 7.43
C LEU A 21 1.06 -5.44 6.24
N TYR A 22 0.47 -6.63 6.39
CA TYR A 22 0.43 -7.62 5.31
C TYR A 22 -0.19 -7.05 4.03
N THR A 23 -1.37 -6.44 4.12
CA THR A 23 -2.05 -5.85 2.96
C THR A 23 -1.23 -4.72 2.34
N SER A 24 -0.66 -3.79 3.14
CA SER A 24 0.18 -2.71 2.62
C SER A 24 1.42 -3.24 1.90
N LEU A 25 2.08 -4.25 2.47
CA LEU A 25 3.28 -4.86 1.89
C LEU A 25 2.95 -5.62 0.60
N CYS A 26 1.79 -6.27 0.51
CA CYS A 26 1.35 -6.92 -0.71
C CYS A 26 1.10 -5.89 -1.82
N LEU A 27 0.38 -4.80 -1.50
CA LEU A 27 0.15 -3.71 -2.45
C LEU A 27 1.46 -3.06 -2.88
N PHE A 28 2.39 -2.86 -1.95
CA PHE A 28 3.72 -2.33 -2.20
C PHE A 28 4.54 -3.26 -3.11
N SER A 29 4.62 -4.55 -2.84
CA SER A 29 5.30 -5.53 -3.71
C SER A 29 4.68 -5.55 -5.11
N ASN A 30 3.35 -5.43 -5.21
CA ASN A 30 2.63 -5.45 -6.47
C ASN A 30 2.95 -4.25 -7.37
N LYS A 31 3.52 -3.17 -6.83
CA LYS A 31 4.03 -2.03 -7.61
C LYS A 31 5.33 -2.33 -8.36
N TYR A 32 6.04 -3.38 -7.95
CA TYR A 32 7.21 -3.89 -8.66
C TYR A 32 6.83 -5.02 -9.61
N ILE A 33 6.00 -5.96 -9.13
CA ILE A 33 5.83 -7.27 -9.77
C ILE A 33 4.65 -7.31 -10.74
N GLU A 34 3.62 -6.51 -10.49
CA GLU A 34 2.35 -6.51 -11.26
C GLU A 34 1.66 -7.87 -11.32
N ASP A 35 1.91 -8.73 -10.32
CA ASP A 35 1.27 -10.02 -10.12
C ASP A 35 0.97 -10.18 -8.63
N ILE A 36 -0.30 -10.04 -8.27
CA ILE A 36 -0.72 -9.96 -6.87
C ILE A 36 -0.53 -11.28 -6.12
N GLU A 37 -0.59 -12.42 -6.81
CA GLU A 37 -0.38 -13.72 -6.16
C GLU A 37 1.10 -13.89 -5.82
N VAL A 38 2.00 -13.57 -6.75
CA VAL A 38 3.45 -13.56 -6.48
C VAL A 38 3.82 -12.57 -5.37
N SER A 39 3.18 -11.39 -5.36
CA SER A 39 3.40 -10.41 -4.30
C SER A 39 2.97 -10.90 -2.92
N LYS A 40 1.84 -11.62 -2.81
CA LYS A 40 1.41 -12.25 -1.55
C LYS A 40 2.42 -13.30 -1.10
N ASP A 41 2.87 -14.16 -2.00
CA ASP A 41 3.85 -15.21 -1.69
C ASP A 41 5.16 -14.61 -1.14
N ILE A 42 5.68 -13.56 -1.79
CA ILE A 42 6.90 -12.87 -1.33
C ILE A 42 6.73 -12.29 0.07
N VAL A 43 5.60 -11.64 0.34
CA VAL A 43 5.33 -11.04 1.64
C VAL A 43 5.17 -12.13 2.70
N GLN A 44 4.45 -13.22 2.38
CA GLN A 44 4.28 -14.37 3.25
C GLN A 44 5.62 -15.01 3.62
N ASP A 45 6.51 -15.25 2.64
CA ASP A 45 7.86 -15.78 2.86
C ASP A 45 8.65 -14.93 3.86
N ILE A 46 8.55 -13.60 3.76
CA ILE A 46 9.24 -12.68 4.67
C ILE A 46 8.68 -12.77 6.08
N PHE A 47 7.35 -12.84 6.23
CA PHE A 47 6.71 -13.03 7.53
C PHE A 47 7.06 -14.39 8.15
N VAL A 48 7.14 -15.46 7.35
CA VAL A 48 7.59 -16.78 7.81
C VAL A 48 9.03 -16.70 8.31
N LYS A 49 9.94 -16.10 7.54
CA LYS A 49 11.35 -15.92 7.95
C LYS A 49 11.50 -15.15 9.25
N ILE A 50 10.73 -14.08 9.45
CA ILE A 50 10.75 -13.31 10.70
C ILE A 50 10.39 -14.19 11.89
N TRP A 51 9.38 -15.06 11.73
CA TRP A 51 8.91 -15.97 12.76
C TRP A 51 9.93 -17.08 13.06
N GLU A 52 10.42 -17.77 12.02
CA GLU A 52 11.33 -18.91 12.14
C GLU A 52 12.70 -18.50 12.69
N HIS A 53 13.27 -17.42 12.16
CA HIS A 53 14.59 -16.96 12.58
C HIS A 53 14.56 -16.09 13.84
N LYS A 54 13.38 -15.85 14.40
CA LYS A 54 13.16 -15.00 15.57
C LYS A 54 13.96 -13.70 15.43
N ILE A 55 13.66 -12.90 14.42
CA ILE A 55 14.45 -11.68 14.19
C ILE A 55 14.23 -10.69 15.34
N LEU A 56 15.33 -10.14 15.87
CA LEU A 56 15.32 -9.19 16.99
C LEU A 56 15.16 -7.77 16.48
N PHE A 57 14.19 -7.03 17.03
CA PHE A 57 13.94 -5.65 16.67
C PHE A 57 14.06 -4.72 17.88
N LYS A 58 14.66 -3.54 17.66
CA LYS A 58 14.83 -2.51 18.71
C LYS A 58 13.52 -1.78 19.05
N ASP A 59 12.66 -1.60 18.04
CA ASP A 59 11.32 -1.03 18.17
C ASP A 59 10.46 -1.27 16.90
N LYS A 60 9.20 -0.80 16.94
CA LYS A 60 8.21 -0.95 15.86
C LYS A 60 8.57 -0.23 14.55
N ASN A 61 9.37 0.84 14.61
CA ASN A 61 9.78 1.54 13.39
C ASN A 61 10.87 0.76 12.67
N ASN A 62 11.78 0.15 13.43
CA ASN A 62 12.84 -0.68 12.89
C ASN A 62 12.30 -1.91 12.15
N ILE A 63 11.31 -2.60 12.71
CA ILE A 63 10.70 -3.77 12.05
C ILE A 63 9.93 -3.40 10.78
N LYS A 64 9.24 -2.26 10.78
CA LYS A 64 8.48 -1.79 9.62
C LYS A 64 9.42 -1.43 8.47
N SER A 65 10.48 -0.67 8.76
CA SER A 65 11.53 -0.36 7.78
C SER A 65 12.19 -1.64 7.24
N TYR A 66 12.53 -2.58 8.12
CA TYR A 66 13.06 -3.89 7.73
C TYR A 66 12.13 -4.65 6.78
N LEU A 67 10.82 -4.67 7.06
CA LEU A 67 9.82 -5.34 6.22
C LEU A 67 9.77 -4.74 4.82
N TYR A 68 9.63 -3.42 4.68
CA TYR A 68 9.58 -2.78 3.36
C TYR A 68 10.87 -2.97 2.57
N THR A 69 12.03 -2.85 3.22
CA THR A 69 13.33 -3.11 2.58
C THR A 69 13.44 -4.58 2.14
N SER A 70 13.02 -5.52 2.98
CA SER A 70 13.05 -6.95 2.66
C SER A 70 12.12 -7.30 1.48
N VAL A 71 10.91 -6.72 1.47
CA VAL A 71 9.94 -6.91 0.39
C VAL A 71 10.45 -6.30 -0.92
N ARG A 72 11.01 -5.09 -0.89
CA ARG A 72 11.63 -4.45 -2.05
C ARG A 72 12.72 -5.36 -2.62
N ASN A 73 13.67 -5.77 -1.79
CA ASN A 73 14.81 -6.57 -2.23
C ASN A 73 14.35 -7.89 -2.86
N LYS A 74 13.43 -8.60 -2.19
CA LYS A 74 12.90 -9.87 -2.68
C LYS A 74 12.10 -9.70 -3.99
N SER A 75 11.38 -8.59 -4.15
CA SER A 75 10.66 -8.25 -5.39
C SER A 75 11.62 -7.94 -6.54
N LEU A 76 12.68 -7.16 -6.29
CA LEU A 76 13.72 -6.87 -7.29
C LEU A 76 14.49 -8.13 -7.69
N ASP A 77 14.84 -8.99 -6.73
CA ASP A 77 15.51 -10.28 -7.00
C ASP A 77 14.65 -11.18 -7.90
N TYR A 78 13.33 -11.22 -7.65
CA TYR A 78 12.38 -11.96 -8.47
C TYR A 78 12.37 -11.43 -9.92
N LEU A 79 12.28 -10.11 -10.11
CA LEU A 79 12.28 -9.48 -11.44
C LEU A 79 13.59 -9.71 -12.19
N LYS A 80 14.73 -9.58 -11.50
CA LYS A 80 16.06 -9.89 -12.07
C LYS A 80 16.15 -11.35 -12.52
N SER A 81 15.62 -12.28 -11.72
CA SER A 81 15.57 -13.70 -12.08
C SER A 81 14.69 -13.96 -13.30
N LYS A 82 13.47 -13.38 -13.37
CA LYS A 82 12.59 -13.49 -14.54
C LYS A 82 13.24 -12.92 -15.79
N ARG A 83 13.91 -11.77 -15.67
CA ARG A 83 14.62 -11.15 -16.80
C ARG A 83 15.79 -12.00 -17.27
N TYR A 84 16.59 -12.55 -16.37
CA TYR A 84 17.67 -13.49 -16.72
C TYR A 84 17.13 -14.73 -17.46
N LYS A 85 15.94 -15.19 -17.10
CA LYS A 85 15.24 -16.31 -17.75
C LYS A 85 14.50 -15.91 -19.04
N ASN A 86 14.58 -14.65 -19.47
CA ASN A 86 13.85 -14.06 -20.61
C ASN A 86 12.31 -14.23 -20.54
N THR A 87 11.74 -14.35 -19.33
CA THR A 87 10.29 -14.48 -19.12
C THR A 87 9.65 -13.18 -18.65
N SER A 88 10.30 -12.05 -18.89
CA SER A 88 9.87 -10.71 -18.47
C SER A 88 10.07 -9.73 -19.62
N HIS A 89 9.10 -8.86 -19.83
CA HIS A 89 9.15 -7.77 -20.80
C HIS A 89 9.77 -6.48 -20.24
N LEU A 90 10.17 -6.47 -18.95
CA LEU A 90 10.75 -5.32 -18.28
C LEU A 90 12.06 -4.88 -18.92
N SER A 91 12.11 -3.64 -19.41
CA SER A 91 13.29 -3.02 -20.01
C SER A 91 14.34 -2.67 -18.95
N THR A 92 15.58 -2.40 -19.40
CA THR A 92 16.64 -1.92 -18.49
C THR A 92 16.25 -0.63 -17.79
N LYS A 93 15.66 0.33 -18.52
CA LYS A 93 15.29 1.64 -17.99
C LYS A 93 14.19 1.54 -16.93
N GLU A 94 13.21 0.66 -17.14
CA GLU A 94 12.17 0.40 -16.14
C GLU A 94 12.74 -0.23 -14.87
N LEU A 95 13.66 -1.19 -15.01
CA LEU A 95 14.33 -1.80 -13.87
C LEU A 95 15.16 -0.77 -13.08
N GLU A 96 15.94 0.06 -13.77
CA GLU A 96 16.72 1.14 -13.13
C GLU A 96 15.81 2.13 -12.39
N HIS A 97 14.65 2.46 -12.95
CA HIS A 97 13.68 3.36 -12.31
C HIS A 97 13.14 2.78 -11.00
N ILE A 98 12.66 1.53 -11.00
CA ILE A 98 12.08 0.91 -9.80
C ILE A 98 13.14 0.55 -8.74
N GLU A 99 14.41 0.49 -9.12
CA GLU A 99 15.54 0.34 -8.19
C GLU A 99 15.88 1.62 -7.42
N THR A 100 15.40 2.78 -7.85
CA THR A 100 15.71 4.05 -7.19
C THR A 100 15.14 4.14 -5.77
N GLU A 101 15.81 4.92 -4.93
CA GLU A 101 15.33 5.21 -3.57
C GLU A 101 14.09 6.10 -3.60
N THR A 102 13.96 6.99 -4.59
CA THR A 102 12.79 7.84 -4.77
C THR A 102 11.54 7.01 -5.06
N PHE A 103 11.62 6.04 -5.98
CA PHE A 103 10.53 5.09 -6.24
C PHE A 103 10.16 4.32 -4.96
N PHE A 104 11.16 3.80 -4.25
CA PHE A 104 10.95 3.07 -3.00
C PHE A 104 10.16 3.90 -1.96
N LEU A 105 10.65 5.10 -1.64
CA LEU A 105 10.01 5.95 -0.63
C LEU A 105 8.61 6.36 -1.05
N ARG A 106 8.40 6.67 -2.34
CA ARG A 106 7.09 6.98 -2.89
C ARG A 106 6.12 5.82 -2.68
N GLU A 107 6.49 4.60 -3.07
CA GLU A 107 5.59 3.45 -2.98
C GLU A 107 5.32 3.01 -1.54
N VAL A 108 6.26 3.21 -0.61
CA VAL A 108 5.99 3.04 0.84
C VAL A 108 4.88 3.99 1.28
N VAL A 109 4.98 5.28 0.95
CA VAL A 109 3.97 6.27 1.34
C VAL A 109 2.62 5.98 0.66
N VAL A 110 2.61 5.64 -0.63
CA VAL A 110 1.40 5.35 -1.41
C VAL A 110 0.68 4.11 -0.85
N SER A 111 1.39 3.01 -0.61
CA SER A 111 0.79 1.77 -0.10
C SER A 111 0.16 1.95 1.29
N GLU A 112 0.79 2.73 2.17
CA GLU A 112 0.24 3.04 3.49
C GLU A 112 -0.95 3.98 3.44
N SER A 113 -0.84 5.03 2.64
CA SER A 113 -1.91 6.00 2.44
C SER A 113 -3.15 5.33 1.84
N SER A 114 -2.96 4.36 0.93
CA SER A 114 -4.05 3.60 0.31
C SER A 114 -4.90 2.86 1.34
N ILE A 115 -4.29 2.23 2.35
CA ILE A 115 -5.03 1.56 3.43
C ILE A 115 -5.81 2.56 4.29
N ILE A 116 -5.20 3.70 4.61
CA ILE A 116 -5.87 4.76 5.38
C ILE A 116 -7.08 5.30 4.61
N ILE A 117 -6.92 5.56 3.32
CA ILE A 117 -7.99 6.03 2.44
C ILE A 117 -9.11 5.00 2.33
N GLU A 118 -8.78 3.73 2.09
CA GLU A 118 -9.78 2.67 1.96
C GLU A 118 -10.56 2.47 3.28
N ASN A 119 -9.88 2.52 4.42
CA ASN A 119 -10.54 2.49 5.73
C ASN A 119 -11.48 3.69 5.94
N ALA A 120 -11.07 4.88 5.50
CA ALA A 120 -11.94 6.05 5.55
C ALA A 120 -13.16 5.91 4.62
N ILE A 121 -12.97 5.36 3.41
CA ILE A 121 -14.06 5.07 2.47
C ILE A 121 -15.06 4.07 3.05
N ASN A 122 -14.58 3.06 3.79
CA ASN A 122 -15.44 2.08 4.46
C ASN A 122 -16.38 2.68 5.52
N THR A 123 -16.15 3.92 5.97
CA THR A 123 -17.07 4.64 6.87
C THR A 123 -18.25 5.30 6.13
N LEU A 124 -18.22 5.35 4.80
CA LEU A 124 -19.28 5.93 3.98
C LEU A 124 -20.43 4.94 3.76
N PRO A 125 -21.68 5.42 3.56
CA PRO A 125 -22.78 4.57 3.14
C PRO A 125 -22.49 3.91 1.78
N GLY A 126 -22.97 2.68 1.56
CA GLY A 126 -22.56 1.83 0.43
C GLY A 126 -22.48 2.51 -0.95
N LYS A 127 -23.56 3.17 -1.41
CA LYS A 127 -23.56 3.89 -2.70
C LYS A 127 -22.55 5.04 -2.74
N CYS A 128 -22.35 5.73 -1.61
CA CYS A 128 -21.41 6.83 -1.49
C CYS A 128 -19.96 6.30 -1.57
N ALA A 129 -19.66 5.20 -0.86
CA ALA A 129 -18.37 4.52 -0.93
C ALA A 129 -18.05 4.04 -2.36
N GLN A 130 -19.03 3.41 -3.03
CA GLN A 130 -18.89 2.93 -4.41
C GLN A 130 -18.55 4.07 -5.38
N ILE A 131 -19.28 5.19 -5.32
CA ILE A 131 -19.01 6.38 -6.15
C ILE A 131 -17.58 6.92 -5.93
N ILE A 132 -17.11 6.93 -4.68
CA ILE A 132 -15.74 7.40 -4.38
C ILE A 132 -14.68 6.44 -4.93
N ARG A 133 -14.85 5.12 -4.77
CA ARG A 133 -13.92 4.14 -5.35
C ARG A 133 -13.84 4.25 -6.86
N MET A 134 -14.97 4.42 -7.55
CA MET A 134 -15.00 4.63 -8.99
C MET A 134 -14.30 5.93 -9.40
N SER A 135 -14.48 7.00 -8.63
CA SER A 135 -13.79 8.27 -8.87
C SER A 135 -12.28 8.19 -8.68
N ILE A 136 -11.79 7.35 -7.76
CA ILE A 136 -10.35 7.12 -7.54
C ILE A 136 -9.75 6.32 -8.70
N LYS A 137 -10.54 5.46 -9.34
CA LYS A 137 -10.20 4.79 -10.60
C LYS A 137 -10.33 5.71 -11.83
N GLU A 138 -10.37 7.03 -11.62
CA GLU A 138 -10.42 8.06 -12.65
C GLU A 138 -11.69 8.07 -13.54
N LEU A 139 -12.76 7.35 -13.17
CA LEU A 139 -14.03 7.44 -13.90
C LEU A 139 -14.64 8.83 -13.73
N SER A 140 -15.09 9.40 -14.84
CA SER A 140 -15.80 10.67 -14.90
C SER A 140 -17.17 10.59 -14.21
N ASN A 141 -17.71 11.74 -13.83
CA ASN A 141 -19.05 11.79 -13.25
C ASN A 141 -20.15 11.25 -14.19
N ALA A 142 -19.93 11.34 -15.51
CA ALA A 142 -20.85 10.82 -16.51
C ALA A 142 -20.78 9.29 -16.60
N GLU A 143 -19.57 8.72 -16.61
CA GLU A 143 -19.38 7.27 -16.60
C GLU A 143 -19.96 6.63 -15.34
N ILE A 144 -19.72 7.24 -14.17
CA ILE A 144 -20.29 6.76 -12.90
C ILE A 144 -21.82 6.87 -12.90
N ALA A 145 -22.36 7.97 -13.45
CA ALA A 145 -23.81 8.16 -13.54
C ALA A 145 -24.46 7.08 -14.41
N ASN A 146 -23.86 6.77 -15.56
CA ASN A 146 -24.32 5.72 -16.46
C ASN A 146 -24.24 4.34 -15.82
N GLU A 147 -23.08 3.98 -15.25
CA GLU A 147 -22.85 2.67 -14.62
C GLU A 147 -23.83 2.40 -13.46
N LEU A 148 -24.14 3.43 -12.67
CA LEU A 148 -25.03 3.30 -11.51
C LEU A 148 -26.49 3.61 -11.83
N SER A 149 -26.82 3.96 -13.07
CA SER A 149 -28.15 4.43 -13.48
C SER A 149 -28.68 5.57 -12.58
N LEU A 150 -27.84 6.57 -12.33
CA LEU A 150 -28.13 7.75 -11.51
C LEU A 150 -27.94 9.04 -12.32
N SER A 151 -28.54 10.15 -11.87
CA SER A 151 -28.25 11.45 -12.50
C SER A 151 -26.84 11.94 -12.14
N ILE A 152 -26.21 12.69 -13.06
CA ILE A 152 -24.92 13.38 -12.79
C ILE A 152 -25.02 14.26 -11.53
N ASN A 153 -26.17 14.89 -11.30
CA ASN A 153 -26.43 15.71 -10.11
C ASN A 153 -26.41 14.87 -8.82
N THR A 154 -26.96 13.66 -8.86
CA THR A 154 -26.88 12.70 -7.74
C THR A 154 -25.44 12.31 -7.46
N ILE A 155 -24.61 12.07 -8.49
CA ILE A 155 -23.18 11.77 -8.32
C ILE A 155 -22.46 12.93 -7.65
N LYS A 156 -22.65 14.17 -8.13
CA LYS A 156 -22.05 15.38 -7.54
C LYS A 156 -22.47 15.57 -6.07
N ALA A 157 -23.75 15.36 -5.76
CA ALA A 157 -24.26 15.47 -4.39
C ALA A 157 -23.63 14.40 -3.47
N GLN A 158 -23.54 13.15 -3.91
CA GLN A 158 -22.93 12.07 -3.15
C GLN A 158 -21.42 12.31 -2.93
N LYS A 159 -20.69 12.78 -3.94
CA LYS A 159 -19.28 13.17 -3.79
C LYS A 159 -19.11 14.31 -2.77
N LYS A 160 -19.98 15.33 -2.79
CA LYS A 160 -19.96 16.40 -1.79
C LYS A 160 -20.16 15.89 -0.36
N ILE A 161 -21.08 14.94 -0.16
CA ILE A 161 -21.33 14.30 1.15
C ILE A 161 -20.10 13.51 1.59
N ALA A 162 -19.52 12.70 0.70
CA ALA A 162 -18.30 11.95 0.96
C ALA A 162 -17.17 12.87 1.38
N TYR A 163 -16.86 13.93 0.62
CA TYR A 163 -15.78 14.85 0.96
C TYR A 163 -15.99 15.51 2.32
N LYS A 164 -17.23 15.88 2.67
CA LYS A 164 -17.53 16.44 4.00
C LYS A 164 -17.23 15.45 5.13
N ARG A 165 -17.45 14.15 4.91
CA ARG A 165 -17.17 13.08 5.89
C ARG A 165 -15.71 12.65 5.93
N LEU A 166 -15.06 12.55 4.78
CA LEU A 166 -13.66 12.12 4.67
C LEU A 166 -12.68 13.20 5.12
N LYS A 167 -12.97 14.48 4.86
CA LYS A 167 -12.08 15.60 5.20
C LYS A 167 -11.60 15.60 6.66
N PRO A 168 -12.44 15.46 7.70
CA PRO A 168 -11.95 15.41 9.08
C PRO A 168 -11.12 14.16 9.37
N ILE A 169 -11.47 13.00 8.80
CA ILE A 169 -10.74 11.72 8.99
C ILE A 169 -9.34 11.81 8.39
N LEU A 170 -9.23 12.43 7.22
CA LEU A 170 -7.98 12.55 6.46
C LEU A 170 -7.17 13.80 6.80
N LYS A 171 -7.67 14.69 7.67
CA LYS A 171 -7.03 15.97 8.01
C LYS A 171 -5.63 15.77 8.60
N GLU A 172 -5.44 14.74 9.41
CA GLU A 172 -4.14 14.40 10.02
C GLU A 172 -3.12 13.88 9.00
N TYR A 173 -3.60 13.43 7.84
CA TYR A 173 -2.79 12.88 6.76
C TYR A 173 -2.59 13.89 5.61
N TYR A 174 -3.16 15.10 5.71
CA TYR A 174 -3.13 16.09 4.64
C TYR A 174 -1.70 16.53 4.27
N PHE A 175 -0.81 16.61 5.25
CA PHE A 175 0.61 16.89 5.02
C PHE A 175 1.31 15.76 4.26
N LEU A 176 0.97 14.50 4.55
CA LEU A 176 1.52 13.34 3.85
C LEU A 176 1.02 13.27 2.41
N ILE A 177 -0.27 13.52 2.20
CA ILE A 177 -0.87 13.51 0.85
C ILE A 177 -0.35 14.67 0.01
N ALA A 178 -0.23 15.89 0.57
CA ALA A 178 0.30 17.04 -0.15
C ALA A 178 1.75 16.83 -0.61
N PHE A 179 2.57 16.11 0.16
CA PHE A 179 3.95 15.78 -0.22
C PHE A 179 4.03 14.90 -1.48
N ILE A 180 3.01 14.07 -1.76
CA ILE A 180 2.96 13.19 -2.94
C ILE A 180 2.73 13.97 -4.24
N PHE A 181 2.11 15.16 -4.16
CA PHE A 181 1.76 15.99 -5.32
C PHE A 181 2.75 17.14 -5.56
N ILE A 182 3.82 17.22 -4.77
CA ILE A 182 4.94 18.15 -4.98
C ILE A 182 6.05 17.37 -5.67
N GLU A 183 5.87 17.08 -6.95
CA GLU A 183 6.92 16.76 -7.94
C GLU A 183 6.46 17.22 -9.32
#